data_AF-A0A366DHT3-F1
#
_entry.id   AF-A0A366DHT3-F1
#
_cell.length_a   1.000
_cell.length_b   1.000
_cell.length_c   1.000
_cell.angle_alpha   90.00
_cell.angle_beta   90.00
_cell.angle_gamma   90.00
#
_symmetry.space_group_name_H-M   'P 1'
#
loop_
_entity.id
_entity.type
_entity.pdbx_description
1 polymer ?
#
loop_
_entity_poly.entity_id
_entity_poly.type
_entity_poly.pdbx_seq_one_letter_code
_entity_poly.pdbx_strand_id
1 'polypeptide(L)'
;MISLKKTLCGFTIALSMASLPLSPVLAASSGSGDLTAEQHAELQSAAGITCDKNKSENCTAGEIESGDYYNVRIYGSCVNAAYYGRINDKPVSLRKGVATTGSDGKTNGALAPNQLVCIQAVAQVNATDMVYYVMALPMDYGPECKGEELCKKPQPLAEEYQATMANCKADNHKGYAGCPQGWVLASEMEGYSNGLSFGQ
;
A
#
# COMPACT_ATOMS: atom_id res chain seq x y z
N MET A 1 18.34 -44.60 -70.08
CA MET A 1 18.95 -43.30 -70.45
C MET A 1 18.66 -42.32 -69.32
N ILE A 2 19.71 -41.77 -68.73
CA ILE A 2 19.67 -40.85 -67.59
C ILE A 2 19.17 -39.49 -68.07
N SER A 3 18.17 -38.92 -67.40
CA SER A 3 17.85 -37.50 -67.54
C SER A 3 17.66 -36.88 -66.15
N LEU A 4 18.71 -36.21 -65.71
CA LEU A 4 18.79 -35.38 -64.52
C LEU A 4 17.94 -34.12 -64.72
N LYS A 5 16.93 -33.88 -63.89
CA LYS A 5 16.37 -32.54 -63.70
C LYS A 5 16.59 -32.13 -62.25
N LYS A 6 17.58 -31.26 -62.07
CA LYS A 6 17.70 -30.33 -60.93
C LYS A 6 16.43 -29.47 -60.90
N THR A 7 15.97 -29.09 -59.72
CA THR A 7 15.80 -27.66 -59.32
C THR A 7 15.16 -27.55 -57.93
N LEU A 8 15.90 -26.87 -57.05
CA LEU A 8 15.57 -26.08 -55.85
C LEU A 8 14.65 -26.67 -54.77
N CYS A 9 15.29 -27.06 -53.65
CA CYS A 9 14.68 -27.05 -52.33
C CYS A 9 14.40 -25.61 -51.91
N GLY A 10 13.14 -25.19 -51.93
CA GLY A 10 12.68 -24.02 -51.20
C GLY A 10 12.65 -24.34 -49.71
N PHE A 11 13.57 -23.76 -48.94
CA PHE A 11 13.46 -23.70 -47.49
C PHE A 11 12.40 -22.65 -47.14
N THR A 12 11.16 -23.07 -46.91
CA THR A 12 10.17 -22.27 -46.19
C THR A 12 10.56 -22.24 -44.71
N ILE A 13 11.18 -21.14 -44.29
CA ILE A 13 11.34 -20.81 -42.87
C ILE A 13 9.95 -20.37 -42.37
N ALA A 14 9.24 -21.28 -41.69
CA ALA A 14 8.05 -20.92 -40.95
C ALA A 14 8.47 -20.08 -39.74
N LEU A 15 8.30 -18.76 -39.82
CA LEU A 15 8.33 -17.89 -38.64
C LEU A 15 7.10 -18.25 -37.78
N SER A 16 7.32 -19.10 -36.78
CA SER A 16 6.36 -19.33 -35.71
C SER A 16 6.26 -18.05 -34.90
N MET A 17 5.22 -17.24 -35.14
CA MET A 17 4.85 -16.16 -34.26
C MET A 17 4.40 -16.77 -32.94
N ALA A 18 5.31 -16.87 -31.97
CA ALA A 18 4.97 -17.09 -30.58
C ALA A 18 4.25 -15.82 -30.10
N SER A 19 2.93 -15.80 -30.24
CA SER A 19 2.07 -14.86 -29.55
C SER A 19 2.21 -15.12 -28.05
N LEU A 20 3.11 -14.36 -27.41
CA LEU A 20 3.17 -14.24 -25.96
C LEU A 20 1.77 -13.80 -25.49
N PRO A 21 1.13 -14.54 -24.56
CA PRO A 21 -0.06 -14.00 -23.92
C PRO A 21 0.41 -12.79 -23.11
N LEU A 22 0.10 -11.59 -23.61
CA LEU A 22 -0.05 -10.42 -22.76
C LEU A 22 -1.18 -10.75 -21.80
N SER A 23 -0.84 -11.32 -20.65
CA SER A 23 -1.76 -11.35 -19.53
C SER A 23 -2.16 -9.91 -19.26
N PRO A 24 -3.45 -9.55 -19.33
CA PRO A 24 -3.87 -8.27 -18.79
C PRO A 24 -3.51 -8.32 -17.31
N VAL A 25 -2.57 -7.48 -16.90
CA VAL A 25 -2.41 -7.12 -15.49
C VAL A 25 -3.73 -6.45 -15.12
N LEU A 26 -4.67 -7.24 -14.63
CA LEU A 26 -5.80 -6.74 -13.87
C LEU A 26 -5.18 -6.14 -12.61
N ALA A 27 -4.88 -4.84 -12.68
CA ALA A 27 -4.77 -4.03 -11.49
C ALA A 27 -6.06 -4.29 -10.71
N ALA A 28 -5.96 -4.99 -9.58
CA ALA A 28 -7.07 -5.09 -8.66
C ALA A 28 -7.48 -3.65 -8.35
N SER A 29 -8.67 -3.27 -8.80
CA SER A 29 -9.22 -1.98 -8.46
C SER A 29 -9.54 -2.03 -6.96
N SER A 30 -8.59 -1.67 -6.12
CA SER A 30 -8.90 -1.25 -4.76
C SER A 30 -9.57 0.12 -4.89
N GLY A 31 -10.79 0.13 -5.39
CA GLY A 31 -11.66 1.28 -5.30
C GLY A 31 -11.99 1.51 -3.84
N SER A 32 -12.15 2.78 -3.46
CA SER A 32 -12.75 3.31 -2.22
C SER A 32 -14.10 2.65 -1.80
N GLY A 33 -14.60 1.66 -2.54
CA GLY A 33 -15.98 1.17 -2.51
C GLY A 33 -16.38 0.28 -1.34
N ASP A 34 -15.48 -0.02 -0.39
CA ASP A 34 -15.84 -0.79 0.82
C ASP A 34 -15.87 0.05 2.10
N LEU A 35 -15.49 1.34 2.05
CA LEU A 35 -15.63 2.28 3.16
C LEU A 35 -17.03 2.88 3.19
N THR A 36 -17.63 2.97 4.38
CA THR A 36 -18.86 3.76 4.58
C THR A 36 -18.56 5.25 4.45
N ALA A 37 -19.59 6.07 4.24
CA ALA A 37 -19.43 7.53 4.18
C ALA A 37 -18.82 8.12 5.47
N GLU A 38 -19.11 7.51 6.62
CA GLU A 38 -18.55 7.90 7.92
C GLU A 38 -17.07 7.54 8.02
N GLN A 39 -16.70 6.30 7.68
CA GLN A 39 -15.31 5.85 7.65
C GLN A 39 -14.46 6.68 6.67
N HIS A 40 -15.05 7.05 5.53
CA HIS A 40 -14.39 7.90 4.55
C HIS A 40 -14.13 9.32 5.09
N ALA A 41 -15.11 9.90 5.80
CA ALA A 41 -14.96 11.21 6.42
C ALA A 41 -13.96 11.20 7.58
N GLU A 42 -13.94 10.13 8.37
CA GLU A 42 -12.97 9.93 9.45
C GLU A 42 -11.55 9.85 8.89
N LEU A 43 -11.32 9.03 7.86
CA LEU A 43 -10.03 8.91 7.20
C LEU A 43 -9.58 10.25 6.61
N GLN A 44 -10.47 10.97 5.91
CA GLN A 44 -10.17 12.30 5.36
C GLN A 44 -9.72 13.28 6.44
N SER A 45 -10.47 13.35 7.54
CA SER A 45 -10.17 14.22 8.67
C SER A 45 -8.84 13.84 9.34
N ALA A 46 -8.61 12.56 9.61
CA ALA A 46 -7.42 12.06 10.29
C ALA A 46 -6.14 12.19 9.45
N ALA A 47 -6.25 12.06 8.13
CA ALA A 47 -5.13 12.13 7.20
C ALA A 47 -4.91 13.54 6.62
N GLY A 48 -5.81 14.49 6.85
CA GLY A 48 -5.77 15.81 6.22
C GLY A 48 -6.00 15.75 4.70
N ILE A 49 -6.84 14.82 4.25
CA ILE A 49 -7.19 14.64 2.84
C ILE A 49 -8.46 15.43 2.53
N THR A 50 -8.42 16.22 1.46
CA THR A 50 -9.58 16.93 0.92
C THR A 50 -9.92 16.37 -0.46
N CYS A 51 -11.16 15.97 -0.68
CA CYS A 51 -11.66 15.49 -1.97
C CYS A 51 -12.77 16.39 -2.50
N ASP A 52 -12.97 16.38 -3.82
CA ASP A 52 -14.09 17.06 -4.46
C ASP A 52 -15.45 16.53 -3.98
N LYS A 53 -16.53 17.28 -4.26
CA LYS A 53 -17.90 17.03 -3.74
C LYS A 53 -18.47 15.63 -4.00
N ASN A 54 -17.89 14.85 -4.93
CA ASN A 54 -18.23 13.44 -5.15
C ASN A 54 -17.49 12.46 -4.21
N LYS A 55 -16.85 13.00 -3.16
CA LYS A 55 -16.32 12.37 -1.95
C LYS A 55 -15.23 11.31 -2.11
N SER A 56 -15.00 10.74 -3.29
CA SER A 56 -13.99 9.67 -3.50
C SER A 56 -13.07 9.90 -4.71
N GLU A 57 -13.32 10.94 -5.49
CA GLU A 57 -12.53 11.30 -6.68
C GLU A 57 -11.81 12.63 -6.45
N ASN A 58 -10.66 12.80 -7.10
CA ASN A 58 -9.82 14.00 -7.03
C ASN A 58 -9.48 14.42 -5.58
N CYS A 59 -8.90 13.49 -4.82
CA CYS A 59 -8.45 13.79 -3.47
C CYS A 59 -7.04 14.39 -3.47
N THR A 60 -6.76 15.25 -2.49
CA THR A 60 -5.47 15.90 -2.32
C THR A 60 -5.09 15.99 -0.84
N ALA A 61 -3.80 16.10 -0.56
CA ALA A 61 -3.26 16.40 0.77
C ALA A 61 -2.05 17.33 0.64
N GLY A 62 -1.84 18.21 1.61
CA GLY A 62 -0.78 19.23 1.59
C GLY A 62 -1.34 20.64 1.42
N GLU A 63 -0.50 21.57 0.96
CA GLU A 63 -0.84 22.98 0.79
C GLU A 63 -1.18 23.31 -0.67
N ILE A 64 -2.47 23.32 -0.99
CA ILE A 64 -2.93 23.59 -2.36
C ILE A 64 -2.57 25.01 -2.82
N GLU A 65 -2.67 26.00 -1.92
CA GLU A 65 -2.44 27.42 -2.27
C GLU A 65 -1.00 27.72 -2.69
N SER A 66 -0.02 27.03 -2.11
CA SER A 66 1.40 27.14 -2.46
C SER A 66 1.81 26.23 -3.61
N GLY A 67 0.91 25.36 -4.08
CA GLY A 67 1.19 24.33 -5.08
C GLY A 67 1.95 23.13 -4.52
N ASP A 68 2.10 23.03 -3.20
CA ASP A 68 2.83 21.98 -2.51
C ASP A 68 1.88 20.92 -1.94
N TYR A 69 1.28 20.18 -2.87
CA TYR A 69 0.28 19.16 -2.55
C TYR A 69 0.51 17.89 -3.36
N TYR A 70 -0.11 16.82 -2.89
CA TYR A 70 -0.09 15.51 -3.52
C TYR A 70 -1.50 15.18 -4.04
N ASN A 71 -1.56 14.45 -5.15
CA ASN A 71 -2.79 13.75 -5.51
C ASN A 71 -2.92 12.52 -4.62
N VAL A 72 -4.08 12.30 -4.05
CA VAL A 72 -4.31 11.20 -3.10
C VAL A 72 -5.25 10.18 -3.72
N ARG A 73 -4.87 8.91 -3.60
CA ARG A 73 -5.76 7.78 -3.83
C ARG A 73 -6.09 7.15 -2.50
N ILE A 74 -7.37 7.07 -2.18
CA ILE A 74 -7.88 6.39 -0.98
C ILE A 74 -8.09 4.92 -1.30
N TYR A 75 -7.55 4.06 -0.44
CA TYR A 75 -7.76 2.62 -0.44
C TYR A 75 -8.90 2.24 0.53
N GLY A 76 -9.31 0.98 0.45
CA GLY A 76 -10.43 0.43 1.20
C GLY A 76 -10.16 0.16 2.68
N SER A 77 -11.10 -0.57 3.30
CA SER A 77 -11.02 -0.95 4.70
C SER A 77 -9.88 -1.92 4.98
N CYS A 78 -9.19 -1.70 6.11
CA CYS A 78 -8.18 -2.61 6.66
C CYS A 78 -8.73 -3.93 7.20
N VAL A 79 -10.02 -4.21 7.01
CA VAL A 79 -10.70 -5.44 7.45
C VAL A 79 -11.12 -6.31 6.28
N ASN A 80 -11.60 -5.72 5.18
CA ASN A 80 -12.23 -6.46 4.09
C ASN A 80 -11.28 -6.73 2.92
N ALA A 81 -10.44 -5.76 2.56
CA ALA A 81 -9.49 -5.85 1.45
C ALA A 81 -8.24 -5.03 1.76
N ALA A 82 -7.60 -5.37 2.89
CA ALA A 82 -6.48 -4.62 3.40
C ALA A 82 -5.29 -4.63 2.43
N TYR A 83 -4.82 -3.44 2.06
CA TYR A 83 -3.52 -3.25 1.43
C TYR A 83 -2.46 -3.23 2.54
N TYR A 84 -1.79 -4.35 2.76
CA TYR A 84 -0.76 -4.44 3.81
C TYR A 84 0.56 -3.83 3.37
N GLY A 85 1.37 -3.44 4.35
CA GLY A 85 2.76 -3.09 4.17
C GLY A 85 3.56 -3.38 5.42
N ARG A 86 4.88 -3.19 5.33
CA ARG A 86 5.80 -3.39 6.45
C ARG A 86 6.83 -2.28 6.47
N ILE A 87 7.03 -1.70 7.65
CA ILE A 87 8.13 -0.76 7.88
C ILE A 87 9.45 -1.48 7.68
N ASN A 88 10.43 -0.79 7.09
CA ASN A 88 11.75 -1.36 6.84
C ASN A 88 12.51 -1.68 8.16
N ASP A 89 13.80 -1.97 8.04
CA ASP A 89 14.69 -2.35 9.13
C ASP A 89 15.00 -1.22 10.14
N LYS A 90 14.42 -0.02 9.94
CA LYS A 90 14.63 1.17 10.76
C LYS A 90 13.30 1.71 11.31
N PRO A 91 13.30 2.32 12.51
CA PRO A 91 12.11 2.96 13.03
C PRO A 91 11.73 4.17 12.17
N VAL A 92 10.43 4.44 12.09
CA VAL A 92 9.90 5.53 11.25
C VAL A 92 8.96 6.42 12.05
N SER A 93 8.95 7.71 11.75
CA SER A 93 8.02 8.65 12.36
C SER A 93 6.66 8.61 11.65
N LEU A 94 5.58 8.47 12.42
CA LEU A 94 4.23 8.67 11.91
C LEU A 94 3.91 10.15 11.81
N ARG A 95 3.93 10.71 10.61
CA ARG A 95 3.67 12.14 10.40
C ARG A 95 2.16 12.43 10.40
N LYS A 96 1.72 13.52 11.01
CA LYS A 96 0.31 13.94 11.04
C LYS A 96 -0.20 14.43 9.68
N GLY A 97 0.71 14.87 8.81
CA GLY A 97 0.41 15.33 7.45
C GLY A 97 1.51 14.88 6.50
N VAL A 98 1.24 15.01 5.20
CA VAL A 98 2.24 14.83 4.15
C VAL A 98 3.35 15.88 4.31
N ALA A 99 4.58 15.52 3.92
CA ALA A 99 5.69 16.46 3.93
C ALA A 99 5.49 17.53 2.86
N THR A 100 5.52 18.79 3.27
CA THR A 100 5.54 19.97 2.39
C THR A 100 6.83 20.75 2.65
N THR A 101 7.22 21.57 1.69
CA THR A 101 8.41 22.43 1.72
C THR A 101 8.45 23.24 3.02
N GLY A 102 9.51 23.01 3.81
CA GLY A 102 9.74 23.72 5.08
C GLY A 102 9.02 23.13 6.29
N SER A 103 8.36 21.98 6.17
CA SER A 103 7.71 21.30 7.29
C SER A 103 7.92 19.78 7.25
N ASP A 104 8.66 19.26 8.23
CA ASP A 104 8.71 17.81 8.50
C ASP A 104 7.44 17.31 9.22
N GLY A 105 6.52 18.22 9.56
CA GLY A 105 5.25 17.95 10.22
C GLY A 105 5.38 17.55 11.71
N LYS A 106 4.28 17.67 12.44
CA LYS A 106 4.14 17.06 13.78
C LYS A 106 3.98 15.55 13.63
N THR A 107 4.49 14.76 14.57
CA THR A 107 4.35 13.30 14.55
C THR A 107 3.33 12.79 15.57
N ASN A 108 2.72 11.64 15.30
CA ASN A 108 1.84 10.89 16.20
C ASN A 108 2.60 9.86 17.05
N GLY A 109 3.89 9.67 16.79
CA GLY A 109 4.74 8.67 17.43
C GLY A 109 5.73 8.09 16.44
N ALA A 110 6.45 7.05 16.88
CA ALA A 110 7.34 6.29 16.02
C ALA A 110 6.84 4.84 15.91
N LEU A 111 6.97 4.25 14.73
CA LEU A 111 6.79 2.83 14.53
C LEU A 111 8.12 2.11 14.68
N ALA A 112 8.05 0.90 15.24
CA ALA A 112 9.19 0.02 15.33
C ALA A 112 9.66 -0.43 13.94
N PRO A 113 10.94 -0.83 13.81
CA PRO A 113 11.37 -1.61 12.65
C PRO A 113 10.46 -2.79 12.39
N ASN A 114 10.27 -3.16 11.13
CA ASN A 114 9.48 -4.33 10.73
C ASN A 114 7.99 -4.29 11.11
N GLN A 115 7.49 -3.14 11.57
CA GLN A 115 6.10 -2.96 11.97
C GLN A 115 5.14 -3.22 10.81
N LEU A 116 4.17 -4.13 11.01
CA LEU A 116 3.07 -4.38 10.08
C LEU A 116 2.13 -3.18 10.08
N VAL A 117 1.70 -2.79 8.88
CA VAL A 117 0.75 -1.69 8.70
C VAL A 117 -0.30 -2.06 7.67
N CYS A 118 -1.45 -1.41 7.76
CA CYS A 118 -2.42 -1.33 6.66
C CYS A 118 -2.33 0.05 6.02
N ILE A 119 -2.20 0.09 4.69
CA ILE A 119 -2.17 1.29 3.87
C ILE A 119 -3.60 1.67 3.51
N GLN A 120 -4.03 2.85 3.95
CA GLN A 120 -5.39 3.37 3.74
C GLN A 120 -5.44 4.44 2.65
N ALA A 121 -4.32 5.10 2.37
CA ALA A 121 -4.23 6.04 1.25
C ALA A 121 -2.79 6.15 0.75
N VAL A 122 -2.63 6.58 -0.50
CA VAL A 122 -1.34 6.95 -1.06
C VAL A 122 -1.38 8.36 -1.65
N ALA A 123 -0.37 9.15 -1.28
CA ALA A 123 -0.08 10.45 -1.85
C ALA A 123 0.95 10.28 -2.97
N GLN A 124 0.59 10.73 -4.17
CA GLN A 124 1.30 10.51 -5.41
C GLN A 124 1.71 11.83 -6.08
N VAL A 125 2.88 11.82 -6.73
CA VAL A 125 3.32 12.85 -7.67
C VAL A 125 3.54 12.19 -9.02
N ASN A 126 2.87 12.66 -10.08
CA ASN A 126 2.95 12.09 -11.43
C ASN A 126 2.77 10.54 -11.44
N ALA A 127 1.78 10.05 -10.69
CA ALA A 127 1.49 8.62 -10.48
C ALA A 127 2.59 7.78 -9.81
N THR A 128 3.62 8.42 -9.24
CA THR A 128 4.61 7.76 -8.38
C THR A 128 4.18 7.89 -6.93
N ASP A 129 4.17 6.77 -6.21
CA ASP A 129 3.84 6.71 -4.77
C ASP A 129 4.97 7.37 -3.97
N MET A 130 4.65 8.43 -3.24
CA MET A 130 5.63 9.20 -2.47
C MET A 130 5.49 8.95 -0.97
N VAL A 131 4.25 8.86 -0.49
CA VAL A 131 3.91 8.79 0.93
C VAL A 131 2.64 7.95 1.10
N TYR A 132 2.65 7.05 2.07
CA TYR A 132 1.49 6.24 2.42
C TYR A 132 0.88 6.74 3.73
N TYR A 133 -0.44 6.86 3.77
CA TYR A 133 -1.17 6.98 5.03
C TYR A 133 -1.46 5.58 5.55
N VAL A 134 -0.97 5.28 6.74
CA VAL A 134 -0.99 3.93 7.28
C VAL A 134 -1.60 3.89 8.68
N MET A 135 -2.24 2.77 8.98
CA MET A 135 -2.59 2.35 10.34
C MET A 135 -1.63 1.24 10.77
N ALA A 136 -0.95 1.42 11.89
CA ALA A 136 -0.12 0.36 12.44
C ALA A 136 -1.00 -0.72 13.05
N LEU A 137 -0.68 -1.98 12.75
CA LEU A 137 -1.40 -3.12 13.31
C LEU A 137 -0.54 -3.77 14.39
N PRO A 138 -1.13 -4.45 15.39
CA PRO A 138 -0.33 -5.31 16.23
C PRO A 138 0.38 -6.32 15.33
N MET A 139 1.65 -6.57 15.62
CA MET A 139 2.46 -7.51 14.84
C MET A 139 1.96 -8.98 14.94
N ASP A 140 0.85 -9.22 15.65
CA ASP A 140 0.17 -10.51 15.78
C ASP A 140 -1.08 -10.58 14.87
N TYR A 141 -0.94 -11.38 13.81
CA TYR A 141 -1.94 -12.17 13.05
C TYR A 141 -3.20 -11.49 12.45
N GLY A 142 -3.33 -11.61 11.12
CA GLY A 142 -4.60 -11.92 10.45
C GLY A 142 -4.68 -13.40 9.99
N PRO A 143 -5.85 -13.92 9.59
CA PRO A 143 -6.06 -15.32 9.17
C PRO A 143 -5.20 -15.79 7.97
N GLU A 144 -4.58 -14.84 7.27
CA GLU A 144 -3.60 -15.04 6.22
C GLU A 144 -2.24 -15.52 6.75
N CYS A 145 -1.97 -15.49 8.06
CA CYS A 145 -0.67 -15.90 8.61
C CYS A 145 -0.55 -17.43 8.83
N LYS A 146 -0.35 -18.20 7.75
CA LYS A 146 -0.06 -19.66 7.83
C LYS A 146 1.44 -19.98 8.02
N GLY A 147 2.02 -19.55 9.14
CA GLY A 147 3.30 -20.10 9.63
C GLY A 147 4.57 -19.61 8.92
N GLU A 148 4.51 -18.46 8.25
CA GLU A 148 5.60 -17.92 7.44
C GLU A 148 6.48 -16.94 8.22
N GLU A 149 7.71 -16.68 7.75
CA GLU A 149 8.69 -15.84 8.46
C GLU A 149 8.16 -14.44 8.82
N LEU A 150 7.28 -13.89 7.99
CA LEU A 150 6.64 -12.59 8.20
C LEU A 150 5.62 -12.59 9.35
N CYS A 151 5.17 -13.77 9.78
CA CYS A 151 4.16 -14.01 10.82
C CYS A 151 4.74 -14.64 12.09
N LYS A 152 6.08 -14.63 12.26
CA LYS A 152 6.70 -15.06 13.52
C LYS A 152 6.19 -14.19 14.66
N LYS A 153 6.00 -14.81 15.83
CA LYS A 153 5.66 -14.08 17.06
C LYS A 153 6.62 -12.88 17.21
N PRO A 154 6.09 -11.66 17.26
CA PRO A 154 6.93 -10.48 17.37
C PRO A 154 7.67 -10.56 18.71
N GLN A 155 8.96 -10.23 18.70
CA GLN A 155 9.61 -9.94 19.97
C GLN A 155 8.87 -8.76 20.63
N PRO A 156 8.75 -8.73 21.97
CA PRO A 156 8.18 -7.59 22.65
C PRO A 156 8.86 -6.31 22.15
N LEU A 157 8.06 -5.37 21.66
CA LEU A 157 8.57 -4.08 21.21
C LEU A 157 9.29 -3.38 22.38
N ALA A 158 10.28 -2.54 22.09
CA ALA A 158 10.83 -1.67 23.11
C ALA A 158 9.72 -0.73 23.67
N GLU A 159 9.88 -0.29 24.92
CA GLU A 159 8.84 0.41 25.69
C GLU A 159 8.26 1.62 24.95
N GLU A 160 9.11 2.35 24.23
CA GLU A 160 8.73 3.52 23.43
C GLU A 160 7.72 3.20 22.32
N TYR A 161 7.82 2.02 21.71
CA TYR A 161 6.90 1.58 20.65
C TYR A 161 5.66 0.91 21.24
N GLN A 162 5.78 0.25 22.40
CA GLN A 162 4.62 -0.24 23.14
C GLN A 162 3.69 0.91 23.55
N ALA A 163 4.25 2.04 24.01
CA ALA A 163 3.49 3.24 24.33
C ALA A 163 2.71 3.78 23.12
N THR A 164 3.34 3.79 21.94
CA THR A 164 2.69 4.22 20.68
C THR A 164 1.53 3.28 20.29
N MET A 165 1.67 1.98 20.54
CA MET A 165 0.65 0.96 20.24
C MET A 165 -0.37 0.72 21.37
N ALA A 166 -0.25 1.39 22.52
CA ALA A 166 -0.98 1.03 23.75
C ALA A 166 -2.51 1.06 23.62
N ASN A 167 -3.03 1.91 22.73
CA ASN A 167 -4.47 2.05 22.49
C ASN A 167 -4.98 1.13 21.38
N CYS A 168 -4.08 0.48 20.62
CA CYS A 168 -4.42 -0.39 19.50
C CYS A 168 -4.92 -1.74 20.04
N LYS A 169 -6.22 -2.01 19.86
CA LYS A 169 -6.87 -3.22 20.38
C LYS A 169 -7.77 -3.84 19.33
N ALA A 170 -7.92 -5.16 19.38
CA ALA A 170 -8.89 -5.87 18.56
C ALA A 170 -10.30 -5.34 18.85
N ASP A 171 -11.04 -5.07 17.77
CA ASP A 171 -12.45 -4.68 17.81
C ASP A 171 -13.36 -5.90 17.54
N ASN A 172 -14.61 -5.82 17.99
CA ASN A 172 -15.63 -6.86 17.85
C ASN A 172 -15.95 -7.21 16.38
N HIS A 173 -15.52 -6.38 15.42
CA HIS A 173 -15.76 -6.55 13.98
C HIS A 173 -14.57 -7.16 13.21
N LYS A 174 -13.71 -7.94 13.89
CA LYS A 174 -12.49 -8.54 13.30
C LYS A 174 -11.45 -7.51 12.80
N GLY A 175 -11.57 -6.27 13.26
CA GLY A 175 -10.63 -5.19 12.97
C GLY A 175 -9.83 -4.79 14.20
N TYR A 176 -9.17 -3.64 14.11
CA TYR A 176 -8.51 -3.00 15.25
C TYR A 176 -8.99 -1.56 15.40
N ALA A 177 -9.10 -1.10 16.64
CA ALA A 177 -9.49 0.27 16.99
C ALA A 177 -8.41 0.93 17.86
N GLY A 178 -8.32 2.26 17.78
CA GLY A 178 -7.36 3.05 18.57
C GLY A 178 -5.90 2.90 18.14
N CYS A 179 -5.66 2.32 16.97
CA CYS A 179 -4.32 2.12 16.44
C CYS A 179 -3.71 3.43 15.93
N PRO A 180 -2.40 3.62 16.11
CA PRO A 180 -1.74 4.83 15.68
C PRO A 180 -1.70 4.88 14.15
N GLN A 181 -2.02 6.05 13.61
CA GLN A 181 -2.14 6.31 12.18
C GLN A 181 -1.28 7.51 11.79
N GLY A 182 -0.82 7.56 10.54
CA GLY A 182 -0.05 8.69 10.02
C GLY A 182 0.61 8.42 8.66
N TRP A 183 1.25 9.44 8.13
CA TRP A 183 1.97 9.41 6.86
C TRP A 183 3.41 8.92 7.04
N VAL A 184 3.83 7.99 6.17
CA VAL A 184 5.16 7.38 6.10
C VAL A 184 5.68 7.45 4.66
N LEU A 185 6.97 7.74 4.46
CA LEU A 185 7.52 7.81 3.10
C LEU A 185 7.49 6.44 2.43
N ALA A 186 7.20 6.40 1.14
CA ALA A 186 7.20 5.15 0.37
C ALA A 186 8.58 4.46 0.36
N SER A 187 9.68 5.18 0.60
CA SER A 187 11.03 4.63 0.73
C SER A 187 11.33 4.02 2.11
N GLU A 188 10.49 4.28 3.12
CA GLU A 188 10.67 3.83 4.50
C GLU A 188 9.90 2.52 4.80
N MET A 189 9.16 2.00 3.82
CA MET A 189 8.37 0.79 3.95
C MET A 189 8.20 0.07 2.62
N GLU A 190 7.77 -1.18 2.68
CA GLU A 190 7.34 -1.98 1.54
C GLU A 190 5.82 -2.16 1.55
N GLY A 191 5.17 -2.00 0.40
CA GLY A 191 3.73 -2.24 0.22
C GLY A 191 3.46 -3.56 -0.49
N TYR A 192 2.54 -4.35 0.04
CA TYR A 192 2.11 -5.64 -0.51
C TYR A 192 0.71 -5.53 -1.15
N SER A 193 0.64 -4.94 -2.35
CA SER A 193 -0.64 -4.60 -3.01
C SER A 193 -1.44 -5.82 -3.47
N ASN A 194 -0.78 -6.98 -3.60
CA ASN A 194 -1.43 -8.27 -3.87
C ASN A 194 -1.75 -9.06 -2.58
N GLY A 195 -1.73 -8.40 -1.42
CA GLY A 195 -1.71 -9.05 -0.12
C GLY A 195 -0.33 -9.62 0.21
N LEU A 196 -0.21 -10.26 1.38
CA LEU A 196 1.02 -10.94 1.79
C LEU A 196 1.24 -12.16 0.88
N SER A 197 1.95 -11.97 -0.23
CA SER A 197 2.36 -13.09 -1.08
C SER A 197 3.46 -13.87 -0.38
N PHE A 198 3.20 -15.13 -0.06
CA PHE A 198 4.22 -16.08 0.38
C PHE A 198 5.21 -16.31 -0.75
N GLY A 199 6.50 -16.16 -0.48
CA GLY A 199 7.53 -16.64 -1.39
C GLY A 199 7.35 -18.14 -1.60
N GLN A 200 7.26 -18.57 -2.85
CA GLN A 200 7.43 -19.98 -3.21
C GLN A 200 8.91 -20.37 -3.12
#